data_AF-A0A2J6J928-F1
#
_entry.id   AF-A0A2J6J928-F1
#
_cell.length_a   1.000
_cell.length_b   1.000
_cell.length_c   1.000
_cell.angle_alpha   90.00
_cell.angle_beta   90.00
_cell.angle_gamma   90.00
#
_symmetry.space_group_name_H-M   'P 1'
#
loop_
_entity.id
_entity.type
_entity.pdbx_description
1 polymer ?
#
loop_
_entity_poly.entity_id
_entity_poly.type
_entity_poly.pdbx_seq_one_letter_code
_entity_poly.pdbx_strand_id
1 'polypeptide(L)'
;MLTKTYGKTGKKISAISFGGMRFPSPDDRAHCHGLIHHAHRAGINYFDTAPAYCNDQSEEIFGEALSTLPRDSYFISSKSSAHSGDALRAELERSLKRLQVEQIDFFHIWHLMNPADWQQRQQGGAIEAALRAKEEGLIGHLVCSSHMQGEELATVLAEDIFEGVLLGYNILNFPYRSAAIELAGTKGLGVMTMNPLGGGVIPQNPERFAFLDANDDCGVVAAALRFNVSNPHITAALVGFAATSEIDQALAAMENFTPDSLQRQAELKKQLEASFDGLCTGCGYCLPCPANIPIPQYLDAYNQILLKQGHRQAALDRLKWHWNLTGEKAEKCTRCGLCEERCTQHLPIIQRLTELPSRKS
;
A
#
# COMPACT_ATOMS: atom_id res chain seq x y z
N MET A 1 14.01 -0.15 -19.02
CA MET A 1 13.16 -0.14 -17.83
C MET A 1 13.66 -1.18 -16.83
N LEU A 2 13.76 -0.82 -15.54
CA LEU A 2 14.14 -1.75 -14.47
C LEU A 2 13.00 -2.74 -14.20
N THR A 3 13.32 -4.04 -14.22
CA THR A 3 12.37 -5.11 -13.87
C THR A 3 12.96 -6.03 -12.81
N LYS A 4 12.12 -6.51 -11.88
CA LYS A 4 12.49 -7.50 -10.87
C LYS A 4 11.61 -8.75 -10.98
N THR A 5 12.14 -9.91 -10.57
CA THR A 5 11.32 -11.13 -10.51
C THR A 5 10.36 -11.04 -9.33
N TYR A 6 9.08 -11.38 -9.54
CA TYR A 6 8.09 -11.47 -8.47
C TYR A 6 8.25 -12.76 -7.69
N GLY A 7 9.05 -12.73 -6.63
CA GLY A 7 9.34 -13.90 -5.80
C GLY A 7 9.79 -15.10 -6.64
N LYS A 8 9.22 -16.27 -6.34
CA LYS A 8 9.46 -17.54 -7.05
C LYS A 8 8.56 -17.77 -8.27
N THR A 9 7.66 -16.84 -8.60
CA THR A 9 6.70 -17.01 -9.72
C THR A 9 7.35 -16.99 -11.11
N GLY A 10 8.57 -16.46 -11.20
CA GLY A 10 9.27 -16.24 -12.47
C GLY A 10 8.79 -15.03 -13.28
N LYS A 11 7.70 -14.37 -12.88
CA LYS A 11 7.18 -13.18 -13.57
C LYS A 11 8.12 -11.99 -13.40
N LYS A 12 8.43 -11.28 -14.49
CA LYS A 12 9.28 -10.08 -14.48
C LYS A 12 8.39 -8.85 -14.45
N ILE A 13 8.45 -8.09 -13.36
CA ILE A 13 7.58 -6.95 -13.10
C ILE A 13 8.37 -5.65 -13.16
N SER A 14 7.81 -4.62 -13.79
CA SER A 14 8.37 -3.27 -13.80
C SER A 14 8.46 -2.69 -12.39
N ALA A 15 9.64 -2.21 -11.99
CA ALA A 15 9.91 -1.73 -10.63
C ALA A 15 8.98 -0.57 -10.21
N ILE A 16 8.52 0.21 -11.18
CA ILE A 16 7.35 1.10 -11.04
C ILE A 16 6.18 0.43 -11.76
N SER A 17 5.07 0.28 -11.05
CA SER A 17 3.85 -0.38 -11.51
C SER A 17 2.64 0.54 -11.33
N PHE A 18 1.56 0.30 -12.08
CA PHE A 18 0.43 1.22 -12.13
C PHE A 18 -0.63 0.86 -11.08
N GLY A 19 -0.99 1.81 -10.21
CA GLY A 19 -2.06 1.68 -9.22
C GLY A 19 -3.36 2.38 -9.63
N GLY A 20 -4.46 1.62 -9.68
CA GLY A 20 -5.78 2.03 -10.15
C GLY A 20 -6.70 2.74 -9.16
N MET A 21 -6.28 2.94 -7.91
CA MET A 21 -7.18 3.41 -6.85
C MET A 21 -7.76 4.82 -7.10
N ARG A 22 -7.06 5.67 -7.85
CA ARG A 22 -7.36 7.11 -7.97
C ARG A 22 -7.14 7.62 -9.39
N PHE A 23 -7.96 7.18 -10.34
CA PHE A 23 -8.09 7.93 -11.59
C PHE A 23 -8.69 9.32 -11.29
N PRO A 24 -8.14 10.41 -11.85
CA PRO A 24 -8.62 11.77 -11.55
C PRO A 24 -10.05 12.01 -12.04
N SER A 25 -10.41 11.42 -13.17
CA SER A 25 -11.72 11.55 -13.83
C SER A 25 -12.15 10.18 -14.37
N PRO A 26 -12.64 9.25 -13.54
CA PRO A 26 -12.94 7.88 -13.98
C PRO A 26 -14.05 7.79 -15.03
N ASP A 27 -14.92 8.81 -15.10
CA ASP A 27 -15.95 8.92 -16.13
C ASP A 27 -15.38 9.34 -17.51
N ASP A 28 -14.18 9.94 -17.54
CA ASP A 28 -13.45 10.23 -18.78
C ASP A 28 -12.61 9.02 -19.20
N ARG A 29 -13.28 8.06 -19.83
CA ARG A 29 -12.64 6.81 -20.28
C ARG A 29 -11.50 7.06 -21.25
N ALA A 30 -11.61 8.05 -22.12
CA ALA A 30 -10.57 8.36 -23.09
C ALA A 30 -9.27 8.78 -22.39
N HIS A 31 -9.37 9.66 -21.38
CA HIS A 31 -8.22 10.05 -20.56
C HIS A 31 -7.62 8.85 -19.81
N CYS A 32 -8.46 8.06 -19.12
CA CYS A 32 -7.98 6.92 -18.35
C CYS A 32 -7.31 5.85 -19.23
N HIS A 33 -7.89 5.53 -20.39
CA HIS A 33 -7.28 4.59 -21.36
C HIS A 33 -5.97 5.15 -21.89
N GLY A 34 -5.90 6.45 -22.18
CA GLY A 34 -4.69 7.14 -22.60
C GLY A 34 -3.54 6.97 -21.60
N LEU A 35 -3.82 7.09 -20.30
CA LEU A 35 -2.83 6.85 -19.24
C LEU A 35 -2.34 5.40 -19.21
N ILE A 36 -3.25 4.44 -19.28
CA ILE A 36 -2.91 2.99 -19.24
C ILE A 36 -2.08 2.61 -20.47
N HIS A 37 -2.49 3.04 -21.66
CA HIS A 37 -1.76 2.76 -22.90
C HIS A 37 -0.39 3.44 -22.92
N HIS A 38 -0.29 4.66 -22.39
CA HIS A 38 0.99 5.34 -22.25
C HIS A 38 1.94 4.61 -21.30
N ALA A 39 1.44 4.21 -20.12
CA ALA A 39 2.19 3.41 -19.17
C ALA A 39 2.72 2.11 -19.79
N HIS A 40 1.86 1.38 -20.49
CA HIS A 40 2.23 0.14 -21.19
C HIS A 40 3.31 0.38 -22.25
N ARG A 41 3.13 1.37 -23.13
CA ARG A 41 4.13 1.72 -24.15
C ARG A 41 5.46 2.14 -23.56
N ALA A 42 5.45 2.81 -22.41
CA ALA A 42 6.65 3.21 -21.68
C ALA A 42 7.32 2.03 -20.93
N GLY A 43 6.69 0.86 -20.94
CA GLY A 43 7.21 -0.41 -20.46
C GLY A 43 6.50 -0.95 -19.22
N ILE A 44 5.68 -0.17 -18.51
CA ILE A 44 4.99 -0.65 -17.31
C ILE A 44 4.12 -1.85 -17.66
N ASN A 45 4.32 -2.95 -16.95
CA ASN A 45 3.69 -4.23 -17.30
C ASN A 45 2.85 -4.84 -16.17
N TYR A 46 2.72 -4.18 -15.02
CA TYR A 46 1.81 -4.62 -13.94
C TYR A 46 0.83 -3.50 -13.62
N PHE A 47 -0.45 -3.86 -13.69
CA PHE A 47 -1.57 -2.98 -13.46
C PHE A 47 -2.38 -3.51 -12.28
N ASP A 48 -2.59 -2.66 -11.28
CA ASP A 48 -3.30 -3.02 -10.05
C ASP A 48 -4.64 -2.33 -9.96
N THR A 49 -5.71 -3.10 -9.79
CA THR A 49 -7.06 -2.59 -9.57
C THR A 49 -7.75 -3.34 -8.44
N ALA A 50 -8.98 -2.96 -8.11
CA ALA A 50 -9.84 -3.65 -7.16
C ALA A 50 -11.31 -3.24 -7.38
N PRO A 51 -12.27 -4.04 -6.90
CA PRO A 51 -13.63 -3.59 -6.70
C PRO A 51 -13.70 -2.34 -5.81
N ALA A 52 -14.75 -1.54 -5.96
CA ALA A 52 -15.00 -0.26 -5.28
C ALA A 52 -14.00 0.89 -5.59
N TYR A 53 -12.88 0.64 -6.26
CA TYR A 53 -11.97 1.71 -6.70
C TYR A 53 -12.65 2.60 -7.73
N CYS A 54 -12.44 3.92 -7.61
CA CYS A 54 -13.00 4.92 -8.51
C CYS A 54 -14.52 4.80 -8.65
N ASN A 55 -15.25 4.72 -7.53
CA ASN A 55 -16.69 4.45 -7.48
C ASN A 55 -17.08 3.15 -8.21
N ASP A 56 -16.29 2.10 -7.99
CA ASP A 56 -16.46 0.76 -8.58
C ASP A 56 -16.24 0.67 -10.10
N GLN A 57 -15.60 1.70 -10.71
CA GLN A 57 -15.35 1.74 -12.15
C GLN A 57 -13.95 1.24 -12.56
N SER A 58 -13.00 1.17 -11.63
CA SER A 58 -11.57 0.95 -11.95
C SER A 58 -11.34 -0.34 -12.75
N GLU A 59 -11.99 -1.46 -12.38
CA GLU A 59 -11.86 -2.72 -13.12
C GLU A 59 -12.35 -2.61 -14.57
N GLU A 60 -13.42 -1.88 -14.81
CA GLU A 60 -13.94 -1.69 -16.17
C GLU A 60 -13.02 -0.79 -17.00
N ILE A 61 -12.46 0.27 -16.41
CA ILE A 61 -11.45 1.13 -17.04
C ILE A 61 -10.23 0.30 -17.50
N PHE A 62 -9.70 -0.54 -16.61
CA PHE A 62 -8.57 -1.42 -16.98
C PHE A 62 -8.97 -2.46 -18.01
N GLY A 63 -10.13 -3.08 -17.86
CA GLY A 63 -10.60 -4.09 -18.81
C GLY A 63 -10.74 -3.54 -20.22
N GLU A 64 -11.39 -2.38 -20.36
CA GLU A 64 -11.54 -1.71 -21.65
C GLU A 64 -10.19 -1.32 -22.25
N ALA A 65 -9.30 -0.68 -21.49
CA ALA A 65 -8.00 -0.26 -21.99
C ALA A 65 -7.07 -1.43 -22.35
N LEU A 66 -6.97 -2.44 -21.49
CA LEU A 66 -6.01 -3.54 -21.67
C LEU A 66 -6.49 -4.58 -22.69
N SER A 67 -7.81 -4.70 -22.92
CA SER A 67 -8.37 -5.59 -23.95
C SER A 67 -7.88 -5.26 -25.37
N THR A 68 -7.41 -4.02 -25.59
CA THR A 68 -6.84 -3.59 -26.88
C THR A 68 -5.36 -3.93 -27.03
N LEU A 69 -4.73 -4.57 -26.03
CA LEU A 69 -3.32 -4.91 -25.99
C LEU A 69 -3.13 -6.45 -26.02
N PRO A 70 -1.96 -6.95 -26.46
CA PRO A 70 -1.67 -8.38 -26.36
C PRO A 70 -1.72 -8.85 -24.90
N ARG A 71 -2.49 -9.90 -24.61
CA ARG A 71 -2.74 -10.38 -23.23
C ARG A 71 -1.46 -10.74 -22.46
N ASP A 72 -0.47 -11.28 -23.16
CA ASP A 72 0.83 -11.70 -22.66
C ASP A 72 1.83 -10.54 -22.46
N SER A 73 1.46 -9.33 -22.85
CA SER A 73 2.29 -8.13 -22.68
C SER A 73 2.09 -7.41 -21.34
N TYR A 74 1.15 -7.85 -20.50
CA TYR A 74 0.87 -7.25 -19.20
C TYR A 74 0.40 -8.27 -18.16
N PHE A 75 0.50 -7.86 -16.90
CA PHE A 75 -0.06 -8.52 -15.73
C PHE A 75 -1.14 -7.62 -15.12
N ILE A 76 -2.25 -8.22 -14.72
CA ILE A 76 -3.35 -7.53 -14.03
C ILE A 76 -3.60 -8.17 -12.67
N SER A 77 -3.85 -7.33 -11.66
CA SER A 77 -4.34 -7.77 -10.37
C SER A 77 -5.72 -7.21 -10.04
N SER A 78 -6.51 -8.02 -9.35
CA SER A 78 -7.69 -7.55 -8.62
C SER A 78 -7.77 -8.26 -7.27
N LYS A 79 -8.79 -7.94 -6.48
CA LYS A 79 -8.83 -8.24 -5.06
C LYS A 79 -10.23 -8.56 -4.57
N SER A 80 -10.33 -9.30 -3.48
CA SER A 80 -11.59 -9.53 -2.76
C SER A 80 -11.38 -9.46 -1.26
N SER A 81 -12.30 -8.79 -0.58
CA SER A 81 -12.39 -8.78 0.88
C SER A 81 -13.55 -9.66 1.37
N ALA A 82 -14.08 -10.57 0.54
CA ALA A 82 -15.21 -11.42 0.91
C ALA A 82 -14.85 -12.41 2.02
N HIS A 83 -15.77 -12.59 2.97
CA HIS A 83 -15.58 -13.51 4.10
C HIS A 83 -15.84 -14.97 3.71
N SER A 84 -16.90 -15.21 2.94
CA SER A 84 -17.33 -16.56 2.56
C SER A 84 -16.78 -16.97 1.19
N GLY A 85 -16.56 -18.26 1.00
CA GLY A 85 -16.17 -18.84 -0.30
C GLY A 85 -17.09 -18.48 -1.47
N ASP A 86 -18.41 -18.58 -1.29
CA ASP A 86 -19.39 -18.27 -2.34
C ASP A 86 -19.35 -16.80 -2.76
N ALA A 87 -19.28 -15.90 -1.77
CA ALA A 87 -19.13 -14.48 -2.04
C ALA A 87 -17.83 -14.20 -2.80
N LEU A 88 -16.68 -14.72 -2.35
CA LEU A 88 -15.39 -14.55 -3.03
C LEU A 88 -15.47 -15.03 -4.48
N ARG A 89 -16.06 -16.20 -4.71
CA ARG A 89 -16.24 -16.76 -6.06
C ARG A 89 -17.07 -15.81 -6.93
N ALA A 90 -18.19 -15.33 -6.40
CA ALA A 90 -19.05 -14.38 -7.12
C ALA A 90 -18.34 -13.04 -7.39
N GLU A 91 -17.49 -12.54 -6.48
CA GLU A 91 -16.69 -11.34 -6.73
C GLU A 91 -15.65 -11.57 -7.83
N LEU A 92 -14.90 -12.68 -7.76
CA LEU A 92 -13.91 -13.06 -8.77
C LEU A 92 -14.52 -13.13 -10.17
N GLU A 93 -15.66 -13.80 -10.33
CA GLU A 93 -16.34 -13.91 -11.63
C GLU A 93 -16.84 -12.57 -12.16
N ARG A 94 -17.23 -11.64 -11.27
CA ARG A 94 -17.55 -10.26 -11.66
C ARG A 94 -16.29 -9.52 -12.11
N SER A 95 -15.20 -9.63 -11.36
CA SER A 95 -13.91 -9.02 -11.69
C SER A 95 -13.38 -9.50 -13.04
N LEU A 96 -13.43 -10.81 -13.31
CA LEU A 96 -13.03 -11.39 -14.62
C LEU A 96 -13.81 -10.78 -15.78
N LYS A 97 -15.14 -10.63 -15.63
CA LYS A 97 -16.01 -10.01 -16.64
C LYS A 97 -15.69 -8.53 -16.85
N ARG A 98 -15.54 -7.76 -15.77
CA ARG A 98 -15.23 -6.32 -15.83
C ARG A 98 -13.85 -6.06 -16.45
N LEU A 99 -12.87 -6.87 -16.07
CA LEU A 99 -11.52 -6.84 -16.61
C LEU A 99 -11.40 -7.43 -18.02
N GLN A 100 -12.43 -8.11 -18.51
CA GLN A 100 -12.45 -8.77 -19.81
C GLN A 100 -11.28 -9.76 -19.99
N VAL A 101 -10.97 -10.53 -18.94
CA VAL A 101 -9.91 -11.55 -18.95
C VAL A 101 -10.44 -12.90 -18.48
N GLU A 102 -9.85 -13.97 -18.99
CA GLU A 102 -10.14 -15.34 -18.56
C GLU A 102 -9.44 -15.71 -17.24
N GLN A 103 -8.32 -15.04 -16.95
CA GLN A 103 -7.52 -15.23 -15.74
C GLN A 103 -7.00 -13.88 -15.22
N ILE A 104 -7.08 -13.68 -13.91
CA ILE A 104 -6.40 -12.60 -13.19
C ILE A 104 -5.01 -13.10 -12.76
N ASP A 105 -3.94 -12.43 -13.19
CA ASP A 105 -2.57 -12.89 -12.94
C ASP A 105 -2.24 -12.93 -11.45
N PHE A 106 -2.69 -11.94 -10.69
CA PHE A 106 -2.47 -11.84 -9.25
C PHE A 106 -3.77 -11.49 -8.54
N PHE A 107 -4.33 -12.42 -7.78
CA PHE A 107 -5.55 -12.19 -7.01
C PHE A 107 -5.23 -11.98 -5.53
N HIS A 108 -5.70 -10.87 -4.97
CA HIS A 108 -5.35 -10.47 -3.61
C HIS A 108 -6.48 -10.80 -2.63
N ILE A 109 -6.14 -11.52 -1.55
CA ILE A 109 -6.97 -11.55 -0.34
C ILE A 109 -6.78 -10.20 0.35
N TRP A 110 -7.82 -9.37 0.27
CA TRP A 110 -7.72 -7.93 0.49
C TRP A 110 -8.12 -7.49 1.89
N HIS A 111 -7.56 -6.34 2.27
CA HIS A 111 -7.98 -5.53 3.40
C HIS A 111 -7.88 -6.28 4.72
N LEU A 112 -6.81 -7.07 4.87
CA LEU A 112 -6.47 -7.69 6.14
C LEU A 112 -5.87 -6.61 7.06
N MET A 113 -6.64 -6.19 8.05
CA MET A 113 -6.28 -5.11 8.99
C MET A 113 -5.67 -5.65 10.26
N ASN A 114 -6.01 -6.89 10.62
CA ASN A 114 -5.56 -7.57 11.84
C ASN A 114 -5.63 -9.10 11.65
N PRO A 115 -4.96 -9.90 12.51
CA PRO A 115 -4.96 -11.35 12.40
C PRO A 115 -6.34 -12.02 12.46
N ALA A 116 -7.35 -11.39 13.09
CA ALA A 116 -8.70 -11.95 13.13
C ALA A 116 -9.40 -11.85 11.77
N ASP A 117 -9.10 -10.84 10.95
CA ASP A 117 -9.63 -10.76 9.58
C ASP A 117 -9.16 -11.97 8.77
N TRP A 118 -7.88 -12.35 8.93
CA TRP A 118 -7.29 -13.53 8.29
C TRP A 118 -8.00 -14.82 8.75
N GLN A 119 -8.16 -15.01 10.06
CA GLN A 119 -8.89 -16.15 10.61
C GLN A 119 -10.33 -16.23 10.07
N GLN A 120 -11.02 -15.10 9.93
CA GLN A 120 -12.37 -15.06 9.38
C GLN A 120 -12.41 -15.49 7.90
N ARG A 121 -11.40 -15.12 7.09
CA ARG A 121 -11.31 -15.58 5.69
C ARG A 121 -11.13 -17.09 5.60
N GLN A 122 -10.30 -17.66 6.47
CA GLN A 122 -10.10 -19.11 6.55
C GLN A 122 -11.38 -19.81 6.97
N GLN A 123 -11.98 -19.39 8.10
CA GLN A 123 -13.20 -20.02 8.63
C GLN A 123 -14.40 -19.88 7.70
N GLY A 124 -14.48 -18.80 6.93
CA GLY A 124 -15.55 -18.57 5.97
C GLY A 124 -15.40 -19.35 4.65
N GLY A 125 -14.30 -20.08 4.44
CA GLY A 125 -14.08 -20.83 3.20
C GLY A 125 -13.57 -19.98 2.02
N ALA A 126 -13.20 -18.72 2.26
CA ALA A 126 -12.72 -17.82 1.20
C ALA A 126 -11.38 -18.29 0.63
N ILE A 127 -10.50 -18.81 1.49
CA ILE A 127 -9.16 -19.25 1.07
C ILE A 127 -9.25 -20.52 0.22
N GLU A 128 -10.09 -21.47 0.62
CA GLU A 128 -10.39 -22.69 -0.12
C GLU A 128 -11.02 -22.37 -1.47
N ALA A 129 -11.93 -21.39 -1.54
CA ALA A 129 -12.51 -20.95 -2.80
C ALA A 129 -11.47 -20.30 -3.73
N ALA A 130 -10.55 -19.49 -3.19
CA ALA A 130 -9.47 -18.89 -3.97
C ALA A 130 -8.46 -19.94 -4.48
N LEU A 131 -8.12 -20.93 -3.65
CA LEU A 131 -7.26 -22.05 -4.05
C LEU A 131 -7.90 -22.90 -5.15
N ARG A 132 -9.20 -23.23 -5.03
CA ARG A 132 -9.94 -23.91 -6.11
C ARG A 132 -9.98 -23.07 -7.39
N ALA A 133 -10.25 -21.78 -7.29
CA ALA A 133 -10.23 -20.89 -8.46
C ALA A 133 -8.85 -20.81 -9.14
N LYS A 134 -7.76 -20.96 -8.38
CA LYS A 134 -6.41 -21.09 -8.93
C LYS A 134 -6.22 -22.43 -9.66
N GLU A 135 -6.69 -23.55 -9.09
CA GLU A 135 -6.68 -24.86 -9.76
C GLU A 135 -7.49 -24.86 -11.07
N GLU A 136 -8.60 -24.13 -11.10
CA GLU A 136 -9.44 -23.93 -12.29
C GLU A 136 -8.81 -22.97 -13.32
N GLY A 137 -7.69 -22.32 -13.00
CA GLY A 137 -7.00 -21.38 -13.88
C GLY A 137 -7.62 -19.98 -13.95
N LEU A 138 -8.56 -19.63 -13.07
CA LEU A 138 -9.14 -18.28 -12.99
C LEU A 138 -8.22 -17.27 -12.29
N ILE A 139 -7.34 -17.78 -11.42
CA ILE A 139 -6.30 -17.02 -10.71
C ILE A 139 -4.94 -17.58 -11.10
N GLY A 140 -3.99 -16.72 -11.46
CA GLY A 140 -2.59 -17.10 -11.68
C GLY A 140 -1.86 -17.30 -10.35
N HIS A 141 -1.80 -16.25 -9.54
CA HIS A 141 -1.10 -16.24 -8.26
C HIS A 141 -1.95 -15.67 -7.13
N LEU A 142 -1.89 -16.28 -5.95
CA LEU A 142 -2.62 -15.83 -4.77
C LEU A 142 -1.73 -14.93 -3.90
N VAL A 143 -2.21 -13.74 -3.58
CA VAL A 143 -1.44 -12.67 -2.94
C VAL A 143 -2.13 -12.19 -1.67
N CYS A 144 -1.36 -11.91 -0.62
CA CYS A 144 -1.88 -11.27 0.60
C CYS A 144 -1.86 -9.75 0.45
N SER A 145 -2.96 -9.04 0.68
CA SER A 145 -2.96 -7.57 0.73
C SER A 145 -3.39 -7.08 2.12
N SER A 146 -2.48 -6.37 2.80
CA SER A 146 -2.58 -6.12 4.23
C SER A 146 -2.14 -4.72 4.65
N HIS A 147 -2.80 -4.22 5.70
CA HIS A 147 -2.43 -3.01 6.43
C HIS A 147 -1.86 -3.31 7.83
N MET A 148 -1.80 -4.58 8.25
CA MET A 148 -1.26 -5.03 9.55
C MET A 148 0.18 -4.60 9.81
N GLN A 149 0.61 -4.55 11.06
CA GLN A 149 2.04 -4.38 11.35
C GLN A 149 2.85 -5.57 10.82
N GLY A 150 4.15 -5.35 10.63
CA GLY A 150 5.04 -6.31 9.99
C GLY A 150 5.13 -7.64 10.75
N GLU A 151 5.12 -7.60 12.09
CA GLU A 151 5.14 -8.80 12.92
C GLU A 151 3.84 -9.61 12.78
N GLU A 152 2.69 -8.96 12.82
CA GLU A 152 1.38 -9.59 12.64
C GLU A 152 1.21 -10.14 11.22
N LEU A 153 1.63 -9.38 10.21
CA LEU A 153 1.60 -9.85 8.83
C LEU A 153 2.56 -11.01 8.62
N ALA A 154 3.72 -11.00 9.28
CA ALA A 154 4.67 -12.10 9.21
C ALA A 154 4.06 -13.42 9.71
N THR A 155 3.19 -13.41 10.74
CA THR A 155 2.51 -14.64 11.17
C THR A 155 1.58 -15.19 10.09
N VAL A 156 0.89 -14.33 9.34
CA VAL A 156 0.03 -14.73 8.22
C VAL A 156 0.86 -15.29 7.05
N LEU A 157 1.97 -14.63 6.71
CA LEU A 157 2.87 -15.08 5.63
C LEU A 157 3.59 -16.39 5.97
N ALA A 158 3.74 -16.72 7.26
CA ALA A 158 4.36 -17.96 7.70
C ALA A 158 3.50 -19.21 7.40
N GLU A 159 2.22 -19.06 7.09
CA GLU A 159 1.32 -20.18 6.75
C GLU A 159 1.51 -20.74 5.32
N ASP A 160 2.42 -20.17 4.52
CA ASP A 160 2.85 -20.71 3.20
C ASP A 160 1.71 -20.85 2.16
N ILE A 161 0.66 -20.04 2.29
CA ILE A 161 -0.48 -20.03 1.35
C ILE A 161 -0.27 -19.07 0.17
N PHE A 162 0.48 -17.99 0.38
CA PHE A 162 0.60 -16.89 -0.58
C PHE A 162 1.89 -16.98 -1.41
N GLU A 163 1.85 -16.47 -2.63
CA GLU A 163 3.01 -16.32 -3.52
C GLU A 163 3.55 -14.88 -3.55
N GLY A 164 2.85 -13.97 -2.90
CA GLY A 164 3.28 -12.59 -2.76
C GLY A 164 2.51 -11.83 -1.69
N VAL A 165 2.95 -10.60 -1.46
CA VAL A 165 2.33 -9.67 -0.53
C VAL A 165 2.29 -8.25 -1.12
N LEU A 166 1.16 -7.58 -0.90
CA LEU A 166 0.97 -6.15 -1.10
C LEU A 166 0.78 -5.47 0.26
N LEU A 167 1.71 -4.60 0.63
CA LEU A 167 1.66 -3.86 1.89
C LEU A 167 2.01 -2.39 1.71
N GLY A 168 1.59 -1.55 2.64
CA GLY A 168 2.00 -0.14 2.65
C GLY A 168 3.49 -0.01 2.98
N TYR A 169 4.24 0.74 2.18
CA TYR A 169 5.65 1.04 2.46
C TYR A 169 6.01 2.42 1.90
N ASN A 170 6.66 3.24 2.71
CA ASN A 170 7.27 4.52 2.35
C ASN A 170 8.14 5.01 3.53
N ILE A 171 8.82 6.14 3.35
CA ILE A 171 9.73 6.69 4.37
C ILE A 171 9.08 6.91 5.74
N LEU A 172 7.76 7.13 5.82
CA LEU A 172 7.08 7.40 7.09
C LEU A 172 6.77 6.13 7.88
N ASN A 173 6.55 5.00 7.20
CA ASN A 173 6.03 3.79 7.84
C ASN A 173 6.90 2.55 7.66
N PHE A 174 8.02 2.64 6.93
CA PHE A 174 8.87 1.49 6.65
C PHE A 174 9.29 0.69 7.88
N PRO A 175 9.59 1.27 9.08
CA PRO A 175 10.06 0.48 10.21
C PRO A 175 9.04 -0.55 10.69
N TYR A 176 7.73 -0.27 10.54
CA TYR A 176 6.65 -1.21 10.94
C TYR A 176 6.39 -2.27 9.91
N ARG A 177 7.02 -2.20 8.76
CA ARG A 177 6.72 -3.04 7.61
C ARG A 177 7.88 -3.99 7.32
N SER A 178 9.08 -3.64 7.77
CA SER A 178 10.31 -4.40 7.57
C SER A 178 10.17 -5.87 7.96
N ALA A 179 9.60 -6.21 9.13
CA ALA A 179 9.53 -7.62 9.56
C ALA A 179 8.79 -8.52 8.54
N ALA A 180 7.70 -8.04 7.95
CA ALA A 180 6.97 -8.78 6.92
C ALA A 180 7.74 -8.82 5.58
N ILE A 181 8.43 -7.74 5.22
CA ILE A 181 9.23 -7.67 3.98
C ILE A 181 10.41 -8.62 4.03
N GLU A 182 11.13 -8.66 5.16
CA GLU A 182 12.25 -9.59 5.37
C GLU A 182 11.76 -11.04 5.35
N LEU A 183 10.65 -11.36 6.02
CA LEU A 183 10.07 -12.70 5.96
C LEU A 183 9.63 -13.06 4.53
N ALA A 184 8.93 -12.16 3.83
CA ALA A 184 8.52 -12.37 2.45
C ALA A 184 9.73 -12.64 1.55
N GLY A 185 10.81 -11.86 1.71
CA GLY A 185 12.07 -12.02 1.01
C GLY A 185 12.72 -13.39 1.23
N THR A 186 12.89 -13.79 2.49
CA THR A 186 13.49 -15.09 2.85
C THR A 186 12.65 -16.28 2.36
N LYS A 187 11.31 -16.15 2.32
CA LYS A 187 10.42 -17.18 1.76
C LYS A 187 10.35 -17.16 0.23
N GLY A 188 10.85 -16.11 -0.42
CA GLY A 188 10.83 -15.93 -1.87
C GLY A 188 9.45 -15.53 -2.39
N LEU A 189 8.68 -14.78 -1.60
CA LEU A 189 7.42 -14.17 -2.01
C LEU A 189 7.71 -12.90 -2.83
N GLY A 190 6.85 -12.59 -3.80
CA GLY A 190 6.91 -11.27 -4.45
C GLY A 190 6.37 -10.19 -3.52
N VAL A 191 6.97 -8.99 -3.55
CA VAL A 191 6.58 -7.89 -2.65
C VAL A 191 6.25 -6.66 -3.47
N MET A 192 4.99 -6.23 -3.40
CA MET A 192 4.53 -4.97 -3.97
C MET A 192 4.29 -3.97 -2.85
N THR A 193 4.60 -2.69 -3.09
CA THR A 193 4.30 -1.63 -2.13
C THR A 193 3.16 -0.73 -2.60
N MET A 194 2.18 -0.50 -1.74
CA MET A 194 1.17 0.56 -1.92
C MET A 194 1.56 1.81 -1.14
N ASN A 195 1.02 2.96 -1.57
CA ASN A 195 1.31 4.28 -1.01
C ASN A 195 2.82 4.61 -0.94
N PRO A 196 3.61 4.39 -2.01
CA PRO A 196 5.06 4.65 -2.01
C PRO A 196 5.38 6.12 -1.74
N LEU A 197 4.46 7.03 -2.09
CA LEU A 197 4.55 8.48 -1.86
C LEU A 197 3.75 8.97 -0.64
N GLY A 198 3.41 8.08 0.28
CA GLY A 198 2.63 8.42 1.49
C GLY A 198 1.20 8.88 1.19
N GLY A 199 0.61 8.48 0.07
CA GLY A 199 -0.72 8.93 -0.35
C GLY A 199 -0.74 10.39 -0.85
N GLY A 200 0.37 10.88 -1.38
CA GLY A 200 0.53 12.25 -1.89
C GLY A 200 1.12 13.23 -0.86
N VAL A 201 1.27 12.81 0.39
CA VAL A 201 1.87 13.62 1.46
C VAL A 201 3.27 14.09 1.10
N ILE A 202 4.10 13.21 0.54
CA ILE A 202 5.50 13.49 0.22
C ILE A 202 5.61 14.59 -0.85
N PRO A 203 5.00 14.45 -2.04
CA PRO A 203 5.06 15.51 -3.05
C PRO A 203 4.38 16.82 -2.61
N GLN A 204 3.40 16.79 -1.70
CA GLN A 204 2.73 18.00 -1.18
C GLN A 204 3.58 18.76 -0.14
N ASN A 205 4.64 18.15 0.40
CA ASN A 205 5.46 18.72 1.46
C ASN A 205 6.98 18.57 1.17
N PRO A 206 7.46 18.95 -0.03
CA PRO A 206 8.82 18.61 -0.49
C PRO A 206 9.90 19.12 0.46
N GLU A 207 9.77 20.33 1.01
CA GLU A 207 10.69 20.92 2.00
C GLU A 207 10.91 20.00 3.22
N ARG A 208 9.84 19.36 3.71
CA ARG A 208 9.90 18.49 4.88
C ARG A 208 10.53 17.13 4.59
N PHE A 209 10.55 16.75 3.32
CA PHE A 209 11.12 15.49 2.83
C PHE A 209 12.42 15.69 2.03
N ALA A 210 12.98 16.89 2.02
CA ALA A 210 14.19 17.23 1.26
C ALA A 210 15.39 16.35 1.62
N PHE A 211 15.45 15.83 2.85
CA PHE A 211 16.48 14.90 3.31
C PHE A 211 16.56 13.59 2.51
N LEU A 212 15.45 13.18 1.85
CA LEU A 212 15.44 12.03 0.95
C LEU A 212 16.37 12.24 -0.24
N ASP A 213 16.39 13.45 -0.77
CA ASP A 213 17.08 13.81 -2.02
C ASP A 213 18.53 14.27 -1.81
N ALA A 214 18.96 14.42 -0.55
CA ALA A 214 20.21 15.08 -0.17
C ALA A 214 21.50 14.52 -0.81
N ASN A 215 21.46 13.31 -1.39
CA ASN A 215 22.63 12.65 -1.98
C ASN A 215 22.55 12.47 -3.50
N ASP A 216 21.36 12.60 -4.10
CA ASP A 216 21.10 12.13 -5.47
C ASP A 216 20.72 13.25 -6.44
N ASP A 217 20.32 14.43 -5.94
CA ASP A 217 19.85 15.59 -6.72
C ASP A 217 18.83 15.20 -7.82
N CYS A 218 17.92 14.31 -7.46
CA CYS A 218 16.94 13.70 -8.36
C CYS A 218 15.49 14.19 -8.09
N GLY A 219 15.31 15.00 -7.05
CA GLY A 219 14.02 15.45 -6.56
C GLY A 219 13.41 14.50 -5.55
N VAL A 220 12.69 15.06 -4.57
CA VAL A 220 12.06 14.33 -3.45
C VAL A 220 11.15 13.18 -3.90
N VAL A 221 10.41 13.36 -5.00
CA VAL A 221 9.53 12.30 -5.53
C VAL A 221 10.34 11.12 -6.05
N ALA A 222 11.38 11.40 -6.84
CA ALA A 222 12.26 10.36 -7.35
C ALA A 222 12.97 9.64 -6.20
N ALA A 223 13.52 10.38 -5.24
CA ALA A 223 14.16 9.82 -4.06
C ALA A 223 13.20 8.92 -3.23
N ALA A 224 11.93 9.33 -3.07
CA ALA A 224 10.93 8.52 -2.37
C ALA A 224 10.57 7.23 -3.11
N LEU A 225 10.50 7.27 -4.45
CA LEU A 225 10.30 6.07 -5.27
C LEU A 225 11.52 5.14 -5.20
N ARG A 226 12.73 5.69 -5.32
CA ARG A 226 14.00 4.96 -5.18
C ARG A 226 14.07 4.26 -3.83
N PHE A 227 13.78 4.96 -2.74
CA PHE A 227 13.74 4.40 -1.38
C PHE A 227 12.90 3.11 -1.29
N ASN A 228 11.73 3.07 -1.94
CA ASN A 228 10.88 1.87 -1.96
C ASN A 228 11.60 0.69 -2.63
N VAL A 229 12.12 0.91 -3.84
CA VAL A 229 12.71 -0.16 -4.65
C VAL A 229 14.17 -0.45 -4.28
N SER A 230 14.77 0.32 -3.38
CA SER A 230 16.09 0.07 -2.79
C SER A 230 16.12 -1.15 -1.87
N ASN A 231 14.99 -1.51 -1.24
CA ASN A 231 14.95 -2.76 -0.49
C ASN A 231 15.05 -3.94 -1.48
N PRO A 232 16.01 -4.88 -1.30
CA PRO A 232 16.23 -5.99 -2.23
C PRO A 232 15.05 -6.96 -2.30
N HIS A 233 14.21 -7.00 -1.26
CA HIS A 233 13.02 -7.85 -1.21
C HIS A 233 11.80 -7.22 -1.87
N ILE A 234 11.78 -5.89 -2.11
CA ILE A 234 10.69 -5.21 -2.80
C ILE A 234 10.82 -5.42 -4.32
N THR A 235 9.80 -6.04 -4.92
CA THR A 235 9.68 -6.27 -6.36
C THR A 235 9.32 -4.98 -7.10
N ALA A 236 8.27 -4.28 -6.68
CA ALA A 236 7.85 -3.03 -7.31
C ALA A 236 7.00 -2.14 -6.40
N ALA A 237 6.95 -0.85 -6.75
CA ALA A 237 6.10 0.16 -6.13
C ALA A 237 4.88 0.47 -7.01
N LEU A 238 3.67 0.43 -6.42
CA LEU A 238 2.43 0.81 -7.09
C LEU A 238 2.21 2.32 -6.98
N VAL A 239 2.25 3.01 -8.12
CA VAL A 239 2.09 4.46 -8.23
C VAL A 239 0.80 4.76 -8.98
N GLY A 240 -0.03 5.66 -8.44
CA GLY A 240 -1.18 6.20 -9.16
C GLY A 240 -0.78 7.43 -9.96
N PHE A 241 -1.34 7.58 -11.15
CA PHE A 241 -1.00 8.65 -12.08
C PHE A 241 -2.26 9.43 -12.51
N ALA A 242 -2.16 10.74 -12.51
CA ALA A 242 -3.18 11.65 -13.01
C ALA A 242 -2.88 12.15 -14.44
N ALA A 243 -1.60 12.16 -14.84
CA ALA A 243 -1.14 12.61 -16.15
C ALA A 243 -0.01 11.73 -16.70
N THR A 244 0.16 11.71 -18.03
CA THR A 244 1.24 10.96 -18.68
C THR A 244 2.63 11.45 -18.29
N SER A 245 2.78 12.75 -18.03
CA SER A 245 4.05 13.33 -17.55
C SER A 245 4.49 12.78 -16.20
N GLU A 246 3.54 12.40 -15.32
CA GLU A 246 3.88 11.78 -14.03
C GLU A 246 4.40 10.35 -14.20
N ILE A 247 3.90 9.63 -15.22
CA ILE A 247 4.43 8.32 -15.62
C ILE A 247 5.88 8.48 -16.08
N ASP A 248 6.12 9.44 -16.97
CA ASP A 248 7.46 9.71 -17.51
C ASP A 248 8.44 10.09 -16.40
N GLN A 249 8.02 10.94 -15.45
CA GLN A 249 8.83 11.31 -14.28
C GLN A 249 9.13 10.13 -13.36
N ALA A 250 8.14 9.27 -13.08
CA ALA A 250 8.35 8.09 -12.23
C ALA A 250 9.29 7.07 -12.88
N LEU A 251 9.26 6.94 -14.21
CA LEU A 251 10.18 6.09 -14.96
C LEU A 251 11.59 6.70 -15.02
N ALA A 252 11.70 8.00 -15.26
CA ALA A 252 12.96 8.74 -15.23
C ALA A 252 13.65 8.63 -13.85
N ALA A 253 12.87 8.58 -12.76
CA ALA A 253 13.41 8.35 -11.42
C ALA A 253 14.19 7.02 -11.28
N MET A 254 13.92 6.04 -12.15
CA MET A 254 14.62 4.75 -12.16
C MET A 254 15.85 4.73 -13.09
N GLU A 255 16.09 5.78 -13.87
CA GLU A 255 17.29 5.89 -14.68
C GLU A 255 18.53 5.99 -13.79
N ASN A 256 19.56 5.21 -14.13
CA ASN A 256 20.80 5.07 -13.36
C ASN A 256 20.58 4.69 -11.88
N PHE A 257 19.43 4.09 -11.55
CA PHE A 257 19.11 3.70 -10.19
C PHE A 257 20.11 2.67 -9.65
N THR A 258 20.65 2.98 -8.47
CA THR A 258 21.40 2.06 -7.63
C THR A 258 20.69 1.92 -6.29
N PRO A 259 20.46 0.69 -5.78
CA PRO A 259 19.83 0.51 -4.48
C PRO A 259 20.59 1.24 -3.36
N ASP A 260 19.85 1.83 -2.43
CA ASP A 260 20.41 2.43 -1.22
C ASP A 260 21.25 1.41 -0.45
N SER A 261 22.42 1.85 0.03
CA SER A 261 23.20 1.06 0.97
C SER A 261 22.45 0.90 2.30
N LEU A 262 22.75 -0.18 3.05
CA LEU A 262 22.23 -0.35 4.41
C LEU A 262 22.56 0.85 5.31
N GLN A 263 23.72 1.47 5.09
CA GLN A 263 24.13 2.69 5.79
C GLN A 263 23.20 3.87 5.45
N ARG A 264 22.85 4.06 4.17
CA ARG A 264 21.91 5.11 3.76
C ARG A 264 20.53 4.87 4.34
N GLN A 265 20.04 3.63 4.38
CA GLN A 265 18.76 3.31 5.01
C GLN A 265 18.77 3.61 6.52
N ALA A 266 19.86 3.29 7.23
CA ALA A 266 20.01 3.63 8.65
C ALA A 266 20.07 5.16 8.87
N GLU A 267 20.77 5.90 8.00
CA GLU A 267 20.81 7.36 8.05
C GLU A 267 19.43 7.97 7.78
N LEU A 268 18.71 7.48 6.77
CA LEU A 268 17.33 7.91 6.49
C LEU A 268 16.40 7.67 7.69
N LYS A 269 16.57 6.55 8.40
CA LYS A 269 15.84 6.28 9.64
C LYS A 269 16.14 7.34 10.72
N LYS A 270 17.42 7.64 10.94
CA LYS A 270 17.85 8.64 11.92
C LYS A 270 17.39 10.04 11.54
N GLN A 271 17.46 10.40 10.26
CA GLN A 271 16.99 11.68 9.74
C GLN A 271 15.47 11.79 9.83
N LEU A 272 14.72 10.70 9.61
CA LEU A 272 13.28 10.66 9.86
C LEU A 272 12.98 10.97 11.34
N GLU A 273 13.68 10.34 12.27
CA GLU A 273 13.50 10.59 13.71
C GLU A 273 13.84 12.05 14.10
N ALA A 274 14.85 12.66 13.46
CA ALA A 274 15.30 14.01 13.75
C ALA A 274 14.51 15.12 13.04
N SER A 275 14.09 14.91 11.78
CA SER A 275 13.46 15.94 10.93
C SER A 275 11.96 16.08 11.17
N PHE A 276 11.34 15.07 11.76
CA PHE A 276 9.90 15.07 12.03
C PHE A 276 9.60 15.50 13.46
N ASP A 277 10.02 16.71 13.81
CA ASP A 277 9.51 17.37 15.00
C ASP A 277 7.98 17.44 14.90
N GLY A 278 7.33 16.68 15.78
CA GLY A 278 5.89 16.56 15.83
C GLY A 278 5.18 15.59 14.86
N LEU A 279 5.77 14.89 13.89
CA LEU A 279 5.01 13.78 13.25
C LEU A 279 5.28 12.46 13.96
N CYS A 280 4.22 11.68 14.16
CA CYS A 280 4.39 10.31 14.61
C CYS A 280 5.02 9.49 13.50
N THR A 281 6.16 8.87 13.79
CA THR A 281 6.74 7.90 12.85
C THR A 281 5.95 6.61 12.84
N GLY A 282 4.98 6.38 13.74
CA GLY A 282 4.21 5.14 13.84
C GLY A 282 4.85 4.06 14.71
N CYS A 283 5.87 4.41 15.52
CA CYS A 283 6.85 3.50 16.16
C CYS A 283 6.30 2.28 16.90
N GLY A 284 5.06 2.36 17.38
CA GLY A 284 4.45 1.31 18.18
C GLY A 284 4.94 1.24 19.62
N TYR A 285 6.01 1.96 20.02
CA TYR A 285 6.49 1.96 21.41
C TYR A 285 5.43 2.38 22.44
N CYS A 286 4.44 3.17 22.01
CA CYS A 286 3.29 3.55 22.83
C CYS A 286 2.31 2.40 23.14
N LEU A 287 2.51 1.20 22.58
CA LEU A 287 1.70 0.00 22.81
C LEU A 287 2.32 -0.93 23.87
N PRO A 288 1.54 -1.85 24.46
CA PRO A 288 0.07 -1.90 24.42
C PRO A 288 -0.56 -0.76 25.23
N CYS A 289 -1.68 -0.23 24.74
CA CYS A 289 -2.50 0.73 25.47
C CYS A 289 -3.46 -0.02 26.41
N PRO A 290 -3.54 0.30 27.72
CA PRO A 290 -4.48 -0.37 28.64
C PRO A 290 -5.96 -0.23 28.25
N ALA A 291 -6.31 0.87 27.57
CA ALA A 291 -7.66 1.09 27.03
C ALA A 291 -7.88 0.45 25.64
N ASN A 292 -6.91 -0.34 25.17
CA ASN A 292 -6.91 -0.99 23.86
C ASN A 292 -7.09 -0.01 22.69
N ILE A 293 -6.49 1.18 22.80
CA ILE A 293 -6.47 2.17 21.72
C ILE A 293 -5.32 1.82 20.75
N PRO A 294 -5.59 1.69 19.44
CA PRO A 294 -4.57 1.51 18.41
C PRO A 294 -3.84 2.85 18.16
N ILE A 295 -3.02 3.28 19.12
CA ILE A 295 -2.40 4.62 19.15
C ILE A 295 -1.61 4.93 17.87
N PRO A 296 -0.75 4.04 17.33
CA PRO A 296 0.00 4.33 16.10
C PRO A 296 -0.91 4.68 14.91
N GLN A 297 -2.04 4.00 14.76
CA GLN A 297 -3.00 4.24 13.69
C GLN A 297 -3.69 5.61 13.83
N TYR A 298 -4.07 5.98 15.06
CA TYR A 298 -4.62 7.31 15.35
C TYR A 298 -3.60 8.42 15.14
N LEU A 299 -2.33 8.20 15.49
CA LEU A 299 -1.29 9.20 15.26
C LEU A 299 -0.87 9.29 13.79
N ASP A 300 -0.89 8.20 13.02
CA ASP A 300 -0.75 8.24 11.56
C ASP A 300 -1.88 9.06 10.92
N ALA A 301 -3.11 8.92 11.42
CA ALA A 301 -4.21 9.77 11.00
C ALA A 301 -4.00 11.23 11.43
N TYR A 302 -3.56 11.49 12.66
CA TYR A 302 -3.29 12.84 13.15
C TYR A 302 -2.16 13.52 12.36
N ASN A 303 -1.17 12.77 11.86
CA ASN A 303 -0.16 13.32 10.96
C ASN A 303 -0.79 14.01 9.74
N GLN A 304 -1.93 13.53 9.25
CA GLN A 304 -2.63 14.17 8.14
C GLN A 304 -3.14 15.58 8.51
N ILE A 305 -3.50 15.82 9.77
CA ILE A 305 -3.86 17.16 10.27
C ILE A 305 -2.64 18.06 10.19
N LEU A 306 -1.50 17.58 10.71
CA LEU A 306 -0.25 18.36 10.72
C LEU A 306 0.28 18.64 9.31
N LEU A 307 0.15 17.67 8.40
CA LEU A 307 0.65 17.75 7.03
C LEU A 307 -0.28 18.54 6.10
N LYS A 308 -1.57 18.60 6.38
CA LYS A 308 -2.54 19.37 5.60
C LYS A 308 -3.02 20.61 6.36
N GLN A 309 -2.11 21.26 7.08
CA GLN A 309 -2.33 22.56 7.73
C GLN A 309 -3.62 22.66 8.56
N GLY A 310 -3.94 21.62 9.33
CA GLY A 310 -5.10 21.60 10.23
C GLY A 310 -6.38 20.99 9.64
N HIS A 311 -6.35 20.45 8.42
CA HIS A 311 -7.54 19.83 7.79
C HIS A 311 -7.97 18.54 8.49
N ARG A 312 -8.84 18.69 9.50
CA ARG A 312 -9.38 17.61 10.34
C ARG A 312 -10.05 16.47 9.57
N GLN A 313 -10.74 16.78 8.45
CA GLN A 313 -11.37 15.76 7.61
C GLN A 313 -10.36 14.74 7.04
N ALA A 314 -9.12 15.16 6.76
CA ALA A 314 -8.10 14.27 6.24
C ALA A 314 -7.73 13.15 7.23
N ALA A 315 -7.80 13.41 8.54
CA ALA A 315 -7.60 12.39 9.55
C ALA A 315 -8.77 11.41 9.61
N LEU A 316 -10.01 11.89 9.49
CA LEU A 316 -11.19 11.02 9.42
C LEU A 316 -11.16 10.10 8.20
N ASP A 317 -10.81 10.65 7.04
CA ASP A 317 -10.68 9.88 5.80
C ASP A 317 -9.56 8.85 5.92
N ARG A 318 -8.44 9.21 6.56
CA ARG A 318 -7.33 8.28 6.83
C ARG A 318 -7.75 7.16 7.77
N LEU A 319 -8.42 7.48 8.88
CA LEU A 319 -8.95 6.47 9.81
C LEU A 319 -9.92 5.51 9.09
N LYS A 320 -10.87 6.06 8.33
CA LYS A 320 -11.90 5.27 7.64
C LYS A 320 -11.31 4.39 6.55
N TRP A 321 -10.58 4.99 5.60
CA TRP A 321 -10.19 4.30 4.37
C TRP A 321 -8.86 3.55 4.45
N HIS A 322 -7.99 3.91 5.40
CA HIS A 322 -6.69 3.23 5.56
C HIS A 322 -6.66 2.28 6.76
N TRP A 323 -7.35 2.63 7.85
CA TRP A 323 -7.31 1.85 9.10
C TRP A 323 -8.62 1.14 9.43
N ASN A 324 -9.70 1.39 8.69
CA ASN A 324 -11.05 0.93 9.01
C ASN A 324 -11.46 1.25 10.46
N LEU A 325 -11.11 2.47 10.91
CA LEU A 325 -11.37 3.00 12.24
C LEU A 325 -12.25 4.26 12.17
N THR A 326 -12.89 4.59 13.29
CA THR A 326 -13.56 5.88 13.53
C THR A 326 -12.87 6.62 14.66
N GLY A 327 -13.14 7.92 14.84
CA GLY A 327 -12.59 8.70 15.96
C GLY A 327 -12.97 8.17 17.36
N GLU A 328 -14.05 7.37 17.46
CA GLU A 328 -14.69 7.01 18.74
C GLU A 328 -13.80 6.19 19.68
N LYS A 329 -12.89 5.33 19.20
CA LYS A 329 -12.02 4.59 20.14
C LYS A 329 -11.00 5.51 20.83
N ALA A 330 -10.65 6.65 20.23
CA ALA A 330 -9.77 7.63 20.88
C ALA A 330 -10.43 8.25 22.13
N GLU A 331 -11.76 8.35 22.16
CA GLU A 331 -12.53 8.87 23.31
C GLU A 331 -12.40 7.99 24.56
N LYS A 332 -11.98 6.72 24.41
CA LYS A 332 -11.73 5.80 25.54
C LYS A 332 -10.42 6.08 26.27
N CYS A 333 -9.67 7.11 25.87
CA CYS A 333 -8.38 7.43 26.48
C CYS A 333 -8.55 7.79 27.96
N THR A 334 -7.95 7.00 28.84
CA THR A 334 -7.94 7.24 30.29
C THR A 334 -6.91 8.28 30.73
N ARG A 335 -6.13 8.80 29.78
CA ARG A 335 -5.04 9.76 30.02
C ARG A 335 -3.98 9.26 31.02
N CYS A 336 -3.72 7.94 31.02
CA CYS A 336 -2.78 7.30 31.96
C CYS A 336 -1.28 7.62 31.75
N GLY A 337 -0.89 8.36 30.71
CA GLY A 337 0.50 8.79 30.47
C GLY A 337 1.45 7.74 29.88
N LEU A 338 1.17 6.43 30.06
CA LEU A 338 2.05 5.34 29.61
C LEU A 338 2.51 5.43 28.15
N CYS A 339 1.64 5.89 27.25
CA CYS A 339 1.99 6.03 25.84
C CYS A 339 3.03 7.14 25.60
N GLU A 340 2.95 8.24 26.35
CA GLU A 340 3.85 9.37 26.23
C GLU A 340 5.19 9.09 26.91
N GLU A 341 5.18 8.39 28.06
CA GLU A 341 6.40 7.90 28.73
C GLU A 341 7.23 6.99 27.82
N ARG A 342 6.57 6.15 27.01
CA ARG A 342 7.23 5.24 26.05
C ARG A 342 7.54 5.90 24.72
N CYS A 343 7.05 7.11 24.45
CA CYS A 343 7.22 7.74 23.15
C CYS A 343 8.64 8.32 23.03
N THR A 344 9.48 7.67 22.22
CA THR A 344 10.86 8.12 21.94
C THR A 344 10.94 9.48 21.23
N GLN A 345 9.84 9.92 20.63
CA GLN A 345 9.70 11.24 19.99
C GLN A 345 9.08 12.29 20.93
N HIS A 346 8.75 11.91 22.18
CA HIS A 346 8.09 12.78 23.17
C HIS A 346 6.85 13.52 22.64
N LEU A 347 6.06 12.83 21.79
CA LEU A 347 4.87 13.43 21.18
C LEU A 347 3.76 13.60 22.22
N PRO A 348 2.92 14.65 22.10
CA PRO A 348 1.76 14.85 22.96
C PRO A 348 0.61 13.92 22.52
N ILE A 349 0.78 12.61 22.68
CA ILE A 349 -0.15 11.56 22.21
C ILE A 349 -1.56 11.77 22.75
N ILE A 350 -1.71 12.05 24.05
CA ILE A 350 -3.02 12.19 24.70
C ILE A 350 -3.77 13.39 24.15
N GLN A 351 -3.06 14.50 23.94
CA GLN A 351 -3.64 15.70 23.30
C GLN A 351 -4.13 15.37 21.89
N ARG A 352 -3.29 14.72 21.07
CA ARG A 352 -3.63 14.38 19.68
C ARG A 352 -4.82 13.44 19.58
N LEU A 353 -4.92 12.44 20.46
CA LEU A 353 -6.10 11.58 20.54
C LEU A 353 -7.37 12.37 20.87
N THR A 354 -7.27 13.39 21.71
CA THR A 354 -8.41 14.27 22.07
C THR A 354 -8.81 15.19 20.92
N GLU A 355 -7.84 15.65 20.13
CA GLU A 355 -8.05 16.53 18.99
C GLU A 355 -8.51 15.80 17.72
N LEU A 356 -8.43 14.47 17.67
CA LEU A 356 -8.97 13.73 16.54
C LEU A 356 -10.50 13.92 16.47
N PRO A 357 -11.05 14.25 15.28
CA PRO A 357 -12.48 14.43 15.15
C PRO A 357 -13.19 13.11 15.43
N SER A 358 -14.31 13.17 16.14
CA SER A 358 -15.21 12.04 16.27
C SER A 358 -16.45 12.27 15.42
N ARG A 359 -17.24 11.22 15.14
CA ARG A 359 -18.41 11.29 14.24
C ARG A 359 -19.47 12.33 14.64
N LYS A 360 -19.32 12.96 15.82
CA LYS A 360 -20.22 13.95 16.40
C LYS A 360 -19.71 15.40 16.33
N SER A 361 -18.49 15.66 15.84
CA SER A 361 -17.87 17.00 15.82
C SER A 361 -17.85 17.64 14.44
#